data_AF-A0AB36FKQ1-F1
#
_entry.id   AF-A0AB36FKQ1-F1
#
_cell.length_a   1.000
_cell.length_b   1.000
_cell.length_c   1.000
_cell.angle_alpha   90.00
_cell.angle_beta   90.00
_cell.angle_gamma   90.00
#
_symmetry.space_group_name_H-M   'P 1'
#
loop_
_entity.id
_entity.type
_entity.pdbx_description
1 polymer ?
#
loop_
_entity_poly.entity_id
_entity_poly.type
_entity_poly.pdbx_seq_one_letter_code
_entity_poly.pdbx_strand_id
1 'polypeptide(L)'
;MKKTNAYLQVEATRRRMLENKDDLECVECDELSCAVYTYKCPDGTPAAIAFKGRRKKAVWHRRFVSVEVRRQYVRSWMAKILKDKQAKDSRKQQMSLERELSVGDVVYSSWGYEQTNISYWKVVKLIGKQSVELVKIGSDSKRIGDMDGEVVPRPDIEVGESFVRRVKGKNVRIDSYLRASLLEPVKVVAGVKIYKPMRWSSYY
;
A
#
# COMPACT_ATOMS: atom_id res chain seq x y z
N MET A 1 -25.45 5.30 -7.13
CA MET A 1 -24.64 4.17 -7.67
C MET A 1 -25.50 2.93 -7.80
N LYS A 2 -25.43 2.16 -8.89
CA LYS A 2 -26.14 0.88 -8.99
C LYS A 2 -25.43 -0.19 -8.15
N LYS A 3 -26.16 -0.92 -7.31
CA LYS A 3 -25.63 -2.08 -6.58
C LYS A 3 -25.20 -3.15 -7.58
N THR A 4 -23.97 -3.62 -7.46
CA THR A 4 -23.47 -4.74 -8.29
C THR A 4 -24.14 -6.05 -7.88
N ASN A 5 -24.29 -7.02 -8.80
CA ASN A 5 -24.83 -8.35 -8.46
C ASN A 5 -24.10 -9.01 -7.28
N ALA A 6 -22.78 -8.86 -7.22
CA ALA A 6 -21.97 -9.35 -6.11
C ALA A 6 -22.33 -8.68 -4.77
N TYR A 7 -22.70 -7.39 -4.77
CA TYR A 7 -23.16 -6.71 -3.57
C TYR A 7 -24.54 -7.22 -3.14
N LEU A 8 -25.47 -7.36 -4.09
CA LEU A 8 -26.81 -7.87 -3.83
C LEU A 8 -26.80 -9.27 -3.22
N GLN A 9 -25.95 -10.18 -3.72
CA GLN A 9 -25.79 -11.52 -3.13
C GLN A 9 -25.31 -11.46 -1.67
N VAL A 10 -24.34 -10.58 -1.38
CA VAL A 10 -23.83 -10.40 -0.02
C VAL A 10 -24.89 -9.77 0.89
N GLU A 11 -25.65 -8.80 0.39
CA GLU A 11 -26.76 -8.18 1.11
C GLU A 11 -27.86 -9.20 1.43
N ALA A 12 -28.27 -10.02 0.46
CA ALA A 12 -29.24 -11.09 0.67
C ALA A 12 -28.75 -12.09 1.73
N THR A 13 -27.45 -12.44 1.70
CA THR A 13 -26.85 -13.32 2.72
C THR A 13 -26.92 -12.69 4.12
N ARG A 14 -26.62 -11.39 4.24
CA ARG A 14 -26.68 -10.66 5.52
C ARG A 14 -28.10 -10.53 6.05
N ARG A 15 -29.07 -10.29 5.17
CA ARG A 15 -30.50 -10.24 5.54
C ARG A 15 -30.99 -11.59 6.03
N ARG A 16 -30.68 -12.68 5.32
CA ARG A 16 -31.01 -14.05 5.75
C ARG A 16 -30.42 -14.39 7.13
N MET A 17 -29.20 -13.93 7.42
CA MET A 17 -28.58 -14.11 8.75
C MET A 17 -29.36 -13.41 9.88
N LEU A 18 -30.10 -12.34 9.57
CA LEU A 18 -30.79 -11.48 10.53
C LEU A 18 -32.31 -11.58 10.44
N GLU A 19 -32.84 -12.54 9.67
CA GLU A 19 -34.26 -12.66 9.35
C GLU A 19 -35.14 -12.83 10.59
N ASN A 20 -34.64 -13.53 11.61
CA ASN A 20 -35.34 -13.76 12.88
C ASN A 20 -35.12 -12.62 13.91
N LYS A 21 -34.78 -11.40 13.47
CA LYS A 21 -34.54 -10.26 14.38
C LYS A 21 -35.67 -9.25 14.27
N ASP A 22 -36.19 -8.84 15.42
CA ASP A 22 -37.22 -7.81 15.51
C ASP A 22 -36.67 -6.42 15.18
N ASP A 23 -37.52 -5.58 14.58
CA ASP A 23 -37.21 -4.20 14.17
C ASP A 23 -35.93 -4.08 13.34
N LEU A 24 -35.73 -5.01 12.40
CA LEU A 24 -34.55 -5.03 11.53
C LEU A 24 -34.58 -3.86 10.53
N GLU A 25 -33.70 -2.89 10.76
CA GLU A 25 -33.44 -1.77 9.84
C GLU A 25 -32.03 -1.87 9.27
N CYS A 26 -31.87 -1.50 8.00
CA CYS A 26 -30.56 -1.41 7.36
C CYS A 26 -30.22 0.06 7.08
N VAL A 27 -29.13 0.53 7.69
CA VAL A 27 -28.54 1.83 7.42
C VAL A 27 -27.34 1.65 6.50
N GLU A 28 -27.51 2.04 5.25
CA GLU A 28 -26.46 2.02 4.23
C GLU A 28 -25.76 3.38 4.15
N CYS A 29 -24.46 3.37 3.85
CA CYS A 29 -23.72 4.59 3.57
C CYS A 29 -23.77 4.90 2.06
N ASP A 30 -23.79 6.20 1.71
CA ASP A 30 -24.02 6.75 0.35
C ASP A 30 -23.21 6.11 -0.78
N GLU A 31 -22.03 5.56 -0.48
CA GLU A 31 -21.14 4.93 -1.46
C GLU A 31 -21.00 3.41 -1.32
N LEU A 32 -21.95 2.74 -0.65
CA LEU A 32 -21.91 1.30 -0.35
C LEU A 32 -20.60 0.88 0.37
N SER A 33 -19.97 1.83 1.06
CA SER A 33 -18.69 1.65 1.77
C SER A 33 -18.85 0.78 3.02
N CYS A 34 -20.03 0.86 3.64
CA CYS A 34 -20.47 0.06 4.77
C CYS A 34 -21.98 -0.10 4.79
N ALA A 35 -22.43 -1.11 5.52
CA ALA A 35 -23.83 -1.34 5.83
C ALA A 35 -23.92 -1.73 7.31
N VAL A 36 -24.83 -1.09 8.04
CA VAL A 36 -25.09 -1.39 9.44
C VAL A 36 -26.54 -1.83 9.57
N TYR A 37 -26.76 -2.99 10.17
CA TYR A 37 -28.09 -3.46 10.51
C TYR A 37 -28.34 -3.20 11.98
N THR A 38 -29.44 -2.53 12.28
CA THR A 38 -29.91 -2.26 13.62
C THR A 38 -31.15 -3.09 13.87
N TYR A 39 -31.27 -3.69 15.05
CA TYR A 39 -32.39 -4.54 15.41
C TYR A 39 -32.55 -4.59 16.93
N LYS A 40 -33.61 -5.20 17.43
CA LYS A 40 -33.79 -5.48 18.87
C LYS A 40 -33.53 -6.95 19.18
N CYS A 41 -32.84 -7.20 20.27
CA CYS A 41 -32.73 -8.54 20.82
C CYS A 41 -34.08 -8.97 21.45
N PRO A 42 -34.31 -10.28 21.69
CA PRO A 42 -35.54 -10.76 22.33
C PRO A 42 -35.80 -10.17 23.73
N ASP A 43 -34.75 -9.72 24.41
CA ASP A 43 -34.81 -9.03 25.70
C ASP A 43 -35.12 -7.52 25.57
N GLY A 44 -35.47 -7.05 24.37
CA GLY A 44 -35.73 -5.64 24.07
C GLY A 44 -34.47 -4.77 23.94
N THR A 45 -33.26 -5.33 24.17
CA THR A 45 -32.03 -4.53 24.12
C THR A 45 -31.70 -4.13 22.68
N PRO A 46 -31.38 -2.84 22.41
CA PRO A 46 -31.04 -2.38 21.08
C PRO A 46 -29.67 -2.92 20.68
N ALA A 47 -29.59 -3.57 19.52
CA ALA A 47 -28.35 -4.12 18.99
C ALA A 47 -28.05 -3.59 17.59
N ALA A 48 -26.79 -3.69 17.20
CA ALA A 48 -26.37 -3.44 15.83
C ALA A 48 -25.21 -4.35 15.39
N ILE A 49 -25.16 -4.61 14.09
CA ILE A 49 -24.12 -5.40 13.42
C ILE A 49 -23.67 -4.66 12.17
N ALA A 50 -22.36 -4.53 11.99
CA ALA A 50 -21.81 -3.71 10.92
C ALA A 50 -20.90 -4.50 9.97
N PHE A 51 -21.01 -4.17 8.69
CA PHE A 51 -20.27 -4.78 7.60
C PHE A 51 -19.55 -3.71 6.78
N LYS A 52 -18.33 -4.03 6.32
CA LYS A 52 -17.53 -3.16 5.45
C LYS A 52 -17.56 -3.66 4.02
N GLY A 53 -17.98 -2.80 3.09
CA GLY A 53 -18.07 -3.07 1.65
C GLY A 53 -18.82 -4.38 1.33
N ARG A 54 -18.15 -5.29 0.63
CA ARG A 54 -18.68 -6.61 0.21
C ARG A 54 -18.31 -7.77 1.16
N ARG A 55 -17.86 -7.49 2.39
CA ARG A 55 -17.46 -8.55 3.33
C ARG A 55 -18.68 -9.27 3.92
N LYS A 56 -18.63 -10.60 3.99
CA LYS A 56 -19.67 -11.42 4.67
C LYS A 56 -19.53 -11.40 6.19
N LYS A 57 -18.30 -11.36 6.73
CA LYS A 57 -18.03 -11.30 8.18
C LYS A 57 -18.27 -9.88 8.71
N ALA A 58 -18.98 -9.78 9.83
CA ALA A 58 -19.17 -8.53 10.54
C ALA A 58 -17.84 -7.97 11.04
N VAL A 59 -17.68 -6.65 10.97
CA VAL A 59 -16.55 -5.94 11.57
C VAL A 59 -16.73 -5.90 13.09
N TRP A 60 -17.96 -5.65 13.52
CA TRP A 60 -18.36 -5.68 14.90
C TRP A 60 -19.85 -6.02 15.01
N HIS A 61 -20.20 -6.54 16.17
CA HIS A 61 -21.56 -6.96 16.52
C HIS A 61 -21.72 -6.72 18.02
N ARG A 62 -22.62 -5.81 18.41
CA ARG A 62 -22.71 -5.33 19.81
C ARG A 62 -24.14 -4.97 20.19
N ARG A 63 -24.41 -5.07 21.49
CA ARG A 63 -25.61 -4.55 22.14
C ARG A 63 -25.31 -3.17 22.73
N PHE A 64 -26.35 -2.37 22.88
CA PHE A 64 -26.28 -1.00 23.39
C PHE A 64 -27.27 -0.81 24.52
N VAL A 65 -26.97 0.16 25.38
CA VAL A 65 -27.81 0.51 26.53
C VAL A 65 -29.09 1.23 26.08
N SER A 66 -29.02 2.04 25.02
CA SER A 66 -30.18 2.74 24.48
C SER A 66 -30.12 2.88 22.96
N VAL A 67 -31.27 3.17 22.35
CA VAL A 67 -31.40 3.41 20.90
C VAL A 67 -30.59 4.63 20.47
N GLU A 68 -30.51 5.66 21.32
CA GLU A 68 -29.77 6.89 21.02
C GLU A 68 -28.25 6.65 21.05
N VAL A 69 -27.75 5.90 22.05
CA VAL A 69 -26.33 5.52 22.10
C VAL A 69 -25.96 4.66 20.89
N ARG A 70 -26.83 3.72 20.49
CA ARG A 70 -26.67 2.95 19.25
C ARG A 70 -26.56 3.89 18.04
N ARG A 71 -27.48 4.85 17.91
CA ARG A 71 -27.50 5.81 16.79
C ARG A 71 -26.22 6.63 16.72
N GLN A 72 -25.74 7.18 17.84
CA GLN A 72 -24.49 7.94 17.90
C GLN A 72 -23.27 7.10 17.54
N TYR A 73 -23.20 5.87 18.07
CA TYR A 73 -22.11 4.94 17.76
C TYR A 73 -22.09 4.58 16.27
N VAL A 74 -23.26 4.27 15.70
CA VAL A 74 -23.41 3.93 14.28
C VAL A 74 -23.00 5.11 13.39
N ARG A 75 -23.44 6.33 13.72
CA ARG A 75 -23.05 7.56 12.99
C ARG A 75 -21.54 7.80 13.03
N SER A 76 -20.93 7.77 14.21
CA SER A 76 -19.48 7.99 14.37
C SER A 76 -18.65 6.93 13.64
N TRP A 77 -19.08 5.66 13.70
CA TRP A 77 -18.41 4.59 12.98
C TRP A 77 -18.52 4.76 11.45
N MET A 78 -19.70 5.10 10.93
CA MET A 78 -19.88 5.32 9.50
C MET A 78 -19.04 6.51 8.99
N ALA A 79 -19.01 7.61 9.74
CA ALA A 79 -18.15 8.75 9.42
C ALA A 79 -16.66 8.36 9.37
N LYS A 80 -16.20 7.52 10.31
CA LYS A 80 -14.84 6.98 10.30
C LYS A 80 -14.58 6.14 9.04
N ILE A 81 -15.49 5.25 8.66
CA ILE A 81 -15.33 4.40 7.47
C ILE A 81 -15.27 5.23 6.18
N LEU A 82 -16.10 6.28 6.08
CA LEU A 82 -16.06 7.19 4.94
C LEU A 82 -14.71 7.91 4.85
N LYS A 83 -14.22 8.45 5.97
CA LYS A 83 -12.90 9.10 6.05
C LYS A 83 -11.76 8.14 5.67
N ASP A 84 -11.79 6.92 6.18
CA ASP A 84 -10.80 5.88 5.84
C ASP A 84 -10.83 5.53 4.34
N LYS A 85 -12.02 5.50 3.73
CA LYS A 85 -12.19 5.25 2.30
C LYS A 85 -11.62 6.40 1.49
N GLN A 86 -12.01 7.64 1.78
CA GLN A 86 -11.51 8.85 1.13
C GLN A 86 -9.98 8.94 1.23
N ALA A 87 -9.39 8.70 2.40
CA ALA A 87 -7.94 8.70 2.59
C ALA A 87 -7.24 7.58 1.81
N LYS A 88 -7.88 6.42 1.65
CA LYS A 88 -7.34 5.33 0.82
C LYS A 88 -7.41 5.66 -0.66
N ASP A 89 -8.51 6.26 -1.10
CA ASP A 89 -8.72 6.63 -2.50
C ASP A 89 -7.78 7.77 -2.90
N SER A 90 -7.57 8.77 -2.04
CA SER A 90 -6.58 9.84 -2.27
C SER A 90 -5.14 9.32 -2.31
N ARG A 91 -4.75 8.44 -1.37
CA ARG A 91 -3.44 7.76 -1.42
C ARG A 91 -3.28 6.92 -2.68
N LYS A 92 -4.33 6.20 -3.08
CA LYS A 92 -4.30 5.41 -4.31
C LYS A 92 -4.15 6.32 -5.52
N GLN A 93 -4.89 7.43 -5.60
CA GLN A 93 -4.74 8.42 -6.67
C GLN A 93 -3.30 8.93 -6.71
N GLN A 94 -2.77 9.46 -5.60
CA GLN A 94 -1.38 9.91 -5.49
C GLN A 94 -0.35 8.84 -5.93
N MET A 95 -0.52 7.59 -5.50
CA MET A 95 0.41 6.50 -5.83
C MET A 95 0.19 5.85 -7.20
N SER A 96 -0.98 6.02 -7.81
CA SER A 96 -1.37 5.27 -9.03
C SER A 96 -1.01 5.98 -10.32
N LEU A 97 -0.63 7.25 -10.26
CA LEU A 97 -0.75 8.09 -11.43
C LEU A 97 0.45 7.98 -12.38
N GLU A 98 1.69 7.91 -11.92
CA GLU A 98 2.81 7.82 -12.86
C GLU A 98 4.06 7.16 -12.26
N ARG A 99 4.89 6.57 -13.13
CA ARG A 99 6.29 6.31 -12.77
C ARG A 99 6.97 7.67 -12.62
N GLU A 100 7.76 7.82 -11.56
CA GLU A 100 8.63 9.00 -11.38
C GLU A 100 10.09 8.67 -11.79
N LEU A 101 10.32 7.52 -12.43
CA LEU A 101 11.62 7.07 -12.92
C LEU A 101 11.77 7.36 -14.41
N SER A 102 12.93 7.88 -14.80
CA SER A 102 13.33 8.16 -16.18
C SER A 102 14.48 7.26 -16.65
N VAL A 103 14.74 7.21 -17.96
CA VAL A 103 15.91 6.51 -18.50
C VAL A 103 17.19 7.11 -17.91
N GLY A 104 18.12 6.26 -17.51
CA GLY A 104 19.38 6.64 -16.88
C GLY A 104 19.27 6.96 -15.39
N ASP A 105 18.09 6.79 -14.77
CA ASP A 105 17.99 6.85 -13.31
C ASP A 105 18.55 5.58 -12.68
N VAL A 106 19.15 5.75 -11.50
CA VAL A 106 19.69 4.65 -10.70
C VAL A 106 18.79 4.41 -9.52
N VAL A 107 18.41 3.16 -9.30
CA VAL A 107 17.70 2.71 -8.11
C VAL A 107 18.63 1.84 -7.28
N TYR A 108 18.50 1.89 -5.97
CA TYR A 108 19.32 1.11 -5.06
C TYR A 108 18.46 0.33 -4.06
N SER A 109 18.99 -0.76 -3.54
CA SER A 109 18.43 -1.50 -2.42
C SER A 109 19.53 -1.86 -1.45
N SER A 110 19.24 -1.76 -0.16
CA SER A 110 20.10 -2.20 0.92
C SER A 110 19.46 -3.43 1.58
N TRP A 111 20.22 -4.51 1.68
CA TRP A 111 19.76 -5.80 2.18
C TRP A 111 20.92 -6.55 2.83
N GLY A 112 20.62 -7.54 3.65
CA GLY A 112 21.63 -8.35 4.30
C GLY A 112 21.35 -8.51 5.79
N TYR A 113 21.81 -9.62 6.33
CA TYR A 113 21.55 -10.01 7.71
C TYR A 113 22.78 -9.74 8.58
N GLU A 114 23.93 -10.25 8.15
CA GLU A 114 25.22 -10.11 8.86
C GLU A 114 26.05 -8.92 8.36
N GLN A 115 25.92 -8.59 7.07
CA GLN A 115 26.58 -7.45 6.43
C GLN A 115 25.58 -6.70 5.55
N THR A 116 25.65 -5.37 5.55
CA THR A 116 24.78 -4.53 4.72
C THR A 116 25.27 -4.55 3.26
N ASN A 117 24.65 -5.37 2.42
CA ASN A 117 24.87 -5.39 0.98
C ASN A 117 24.02 -4.33 0.29
N ILE A 118 24.68 -3.47 -0.48
CA ILE A 118 23.99 -2.47 -1.30
C ILE A 118 24.09 -2.91 -2.75
N SER A 119 22.96 -2.96 -3.43
CA SER A 119 22.86 -3.31 -4.85
C SER A 119 22.22 -2.17 -5.62
N TYR A 120 22.71 -1.93 -6.83
CA TYR A 120 22.26 -0.84 -7.70
C TYR A 120 21.76 -1.37 -9.04
N TRP A 121 20.78 -0.69 -9.61
CA TRP A 121 20.25 -0.94 -10.94
C TRP A 121 20.02 0.37 -11.67
N LYS A 122 20.20 0.36 -13.00
CA LYS A 122 19.97 1.51 -13.88
C LYS A 122 18.75 1.25 -14.76
N VAL A 123 17.93 2.28 -14.95
CA VAL A 123 16.81 2.25 -15.88
C VAL A 123 17.33 2.41 -17.30
N VAL A 124 17.22 1.35 -18.10
CA VAL A 124 17.66 1.34 -19.50
C VAL A 124 16.54 1.79 -20.43
N LYS A 125 15.30 1.40 -20.12
CA LYS A 125 14.14 1.68 -20.98
C LYS A 125 12.87 1.85 -20.17
N LEU A 126 11.94 2.62 -20.73
CA LEU A 126 10.61 2.85 -20.18
C LEU A 126 9.60 2.01 -20.97
N ILE A 127 8.81 1.19 -20.27
CA ILE A 127 7.85 0.28 -20.88
C ILE A 127 6.44 0.68 -20.41
N GLY A 128 5.76 1.45 -21.25
CA GLY A 128 4.45 2.02 -20.94
C GLY A 128 4.49 2.99 -19.75
N LYS A 129 3.35 3.12 -19.06
CA LYS A 129 3.17 4.10 -17.98
C LYS A 129 3.70 3.66 -16.61
N GLN A 130 3.87 2.35 -16.40
CA GLN A 130 4.11 1.79 -15.06
C GLN A 130 5.20 0.73 -15.00
N SER A 131 5.92 0.48 -16.10
CA SER A 131 7.01 -0.51 -16.10
C SER A 131 8.28 0.11 -16.64
N VAL A 132 9.41 -0.40 -16.17
CA VAL A 132 10.75 -0.02 -16.61
C VAL A 132 11.60 -1.26 -16.78
N GLU A 133 12.53 -1.19 -17.72
CA GLU A 133 13.59 -2.18 -17.90
C GLU A 133 14.81 -1.73 -17.10
N LEU A 134 15.24 -2.61 -16.20
CA LEU A 134 16.37 -2.39 -15.32
C LEU A 134 17.52 -3.32 -15.71
N VAL A 135 18.73 -2.81 -15.63
CA VAL A 135 19.95 -3.61 -15.65
C VAL A 135 20.67 -3.43 -14.31
N LYS A 136 21.22 -4.50 -13.75
CA LYS A 136 22.03 -4.39 -12.54
C LYS A 136 23.36 -3.71 -12.92
N ILE A 137 23.83 -2.79 -12.07
CA ILE A 137 25.08 -2.06 -12.32
C ILE A 137 26.11 -2.38 -11.24
N GLY A 138 27.38 -2.16 -11.59
CA GLY A 138 28.49 -2.25 -10.67
C GLY A 138 28.45 -1.17 -9.60
N SER A 139 29.31 -1.33 -8.59
CA SER A 139 29.52 -0.35 -7.54
C SER A 139 30.96 -0.36 -7.09
N ASP A 140 31.49 0.81 -6.74
CA ASP A 140 32.76 0.91 -6.02
C ASP A 140 32.49 1.00 -4.53
N SER A 141 33.15 0.15 -3.76
CA SER A 141 33.21 0.30 -2.32
C SER A 141 34.57 0.83 -1.89
N LYS A 142 34.57 1.74 -0.92
CA LYS A 142 35.73 2.22 -0.21
C LYS A 142 35.56 1.87 1.26
N ARG A 143 36.46 1.06 1.80
CA ARG A 143 36.52 0.75 3.24
C ARG A 143 37.04 1.99 3.98
N ILE A 144 36.37 2.39 5.06
CA ILE A 144 36.72 3.58 5.85
C ILE A 144 37.31 3.17 7.19
N GLY A 145 36.65 2.26 7.90
CA GLY A 145 37.15 1.60 9.11
C GLY A 145 37.21 0.08 8.93
N ASP A 146 37.49 -0.62 10.03
CA ASP A 146 37.64 -2.08 9.98
C ASP A 146 36.35 -2.78 9.57
N MET A 147 35.19 -2.27 9.99
CA MET A 147 33.89 -2.92 9.78
C MET A 147 32.85 -2.01 9.13
N ASP A 148 33.29 -0.94 8.47
CA ASP A 148 32.41 -0.05 7.72
C ASP A 148 33.07 0.48 6.44
N GLY A 149 32.23 1.00 5.56
CA GLY A 149 32.70 1.65 4.36
C GLY A 149 31.61 2.42 3.65
N GLU A 150 32.01 3.06 2.57
CA GLU A 150 31.14 3.76 1.65
C GLU A 150 31.06 3.00 0.34
N VAL A 151 29.92 3.07 -0.33
CA VAL A 151 29.71 2.48 -1.65
C VAL A 151 28.97 3.45 -2.55
N VAL A 152 29.46 3.59 -3.78
CA VAL A 152 28.89 4.44 -4.82
C VAL A 152 28.53 3.60 -6.04
N PRO A 153 27.43 3.91 -6.74
CA PRO A 153 27.07 3.23 -7.97
C PRO A 153 28.07 3.54 -9.09
N ARG A 154 28.33 2.57 -9.98
CA ARG A 154 29.00 2.77 -11.26
C ARG A 154 28.01 2.54 -12.41
N PRO A 155 27.28 3.57 -12.88
CA PRO A 155 26.28 3.43 -13.93
C PRO A 155 26.82 3.02 -15.30
N ASP A 156 28.13 3.07 -15.48
CA ASP A 156 28.84 2.73 -16.73
C ASP A 156 29.16 1.23 -16.84
N ILE A 157 29.08 0.50 -15.72
CA ILE A 157 29.37 -0.94 -15.69
C ILE A 157 28.06 -1.68 -15.50
N GLU A 158 27.55 -2.28 -16.57
CA GLU A 158 26.36 -3.13 -16.55
C GLU A 158 26.75 -4.57 -16.24
N VAL A 159 26.09 -5.17 -15.25
CA VAL A 159 26.41 -6.49 -14.70
C VAL A 159 25.19 -7.39 -14.82
N GLY A 160 25.17 -8.20 -15.88
CA GLY A 160 24.11 -9.19 -16.12
C GLY A 160 23.00 -8.71 -17.05
N GLU A 161 21.93 -9.48 -17.13
CA GLU A 161 20.83 -9.25 -18.08
C GLU A 161 19.84 -8.19 -17.61
N SER A 162 19.23 -7.51 -18.59
CA SER A 162 18.14 -6.58 -18.32
C SER A 162 16.84 -7.34 -18.01
N PHE A 163 16.01 -6.76 -17.15
CA PHE A 163 14.73 -7.34 -16.79
C PHE A 163 13.68 -6.26 -16.54
N VAL A 164 12.42 -6.59 -16.82
CA VAL A 164 11.30 -5.65 -16.70
C VAL A 164 10.66 -5.76 -15.31
N ARG A 165 10.41 -4.60 -14.68
CA ARG A 165 9.66 -4.51 -13.42
C ARG A 165 8.63 -3.38 -13.43
N ARG A 166 7.58 -3.58 -12.65
CA ARG A 166 6.56 -2.57 -12.39
C ARG A 166 7.04 -1.58 -11.33
N VAL A 167 6.83 -0.30 -11.61
CA VAL A 167 7.22 0.83 -10.77
C VAL A 167 6.01 1.41 -10.06
N LYS A 168 6.24 1.96 -8.87
CA LYS A 168 5.26 2.76 -8.12
C LYS A 168 5.94 4.03 -7.61
N GLY A 169 5.66 5.16 -8.26
CA GLY A 169 6.37 6.43 -8.00
C GLY A 169 7.87 6.26 -8.21
N LYS A 170 8.65 6.46 -7.16
CA LYS A 170 10.12 6.31 -7.12
C LYS A 170 10.62 4.91 -6.73
N ASN A 171 9.72 3.95 -6.50
CA ASN A 171 10.06 2.63 -5.97
C ASN A 171 9.84 1.51 -6.99
N VAL A 172 10.76 0.54 -6.99
CA VAL A 172 10.67 -0.67 -7.80
C VAL A 172 10.75 -1.90 -6.92
N ARG A 173 9.88 -2.88 -7.17
CA ARG A 173 10.00 -4.20 -6.55
C ARG A 173 10.88 -5.07 -7.43
N ILE A 174 12.07 -5.41 -6.95
CA ILE A 174 13.01 -6.28 -7.67
C ILE A 174 12.62 -7.74 -7.45
N ASP A 175 12.39 -8.11 -6.18
CA ASP A 175 11.98 -9.45 -5.75
C ASP A 175 10.89 -9.38 -4.65
N SER A 176 10.44 -10.54 -4.17
CA SER A 176 9.47 -10.73 -3.11
C SER A 176 9.86 -10.00 -1.83
N TYR A 177 11.14 -10.08 -1.45
CA TYR A 177 11.75 -9.45 -0.27
C TYR A 177 12.60 -8.21 -0.59
N LEU A 178 12.87 -7.93 -1.86
CA LEU A 178 13.80 -6.87 -2.26
C LEU A 178 13.09 -5.71 -2.96
N ARG A 179 13.16 -4.52 -2.36
CA ARG A 179 12.65 -3.27 -2.93
C ARG A 179 13.78 -2.28 -3.14
N ALA A 180 13.81 -1.67 -4.31
CA ALA A 180 14.73 -0.61 -4.66
C ALA A 180 14.01 0.74 -4.74
N SER A 181 14.69 1.80 -4.34
CA SER A 181 14.21 3.19 -4.41
C SER A 181 15.14 4.01 -5.29
N LEU A 182 14.60 5.05 -5.94
CA LEU A 182 15.39 6.04 -6.68
C LEU A 182 16.51 6.60 -5.81
N LEU A 183 17.73 6.50 -6.32
CA LEU A 183 18.88 7.20 -5.77
C LEU A 183 18.94 8.57 -6.45
N GLU A 184 18.62 9.63 -5.71
CA GLU A 184 18.68 10.99 -6.24
C GLU A 184 20.16 11.44 -6.37
N PRO A 185 20.59 11.91 -7.56
CA PRO A 185 21.93 12.45 -7.71
C PRO A 185 22.06 13.77 -6.94
N VAL A 186 23.20 13.96 -6.28
CA VAL A 186 23.54 15.19 -5.54
C VAL A 186 23.81 16.34 -6.50
N LYS A 187 24.44 16.05 -7.64
CA LYS A 187 24.75 17.04 -8.67
C LYS A 187 24.80 16.37 -10.04
N VAL A 188 24.42 17.12 -11.07
CA VAL A 188 24.64 16.74 -12.46
C VAL A 188 25.66 17.71 -13.04
N VAL A 189 26.81 17.21 -13.48
CA VAL A 189 27.89 18.03 -14.07
C VAL A 189 28.15 17.51 -15.47
N ALA A 190 27.95 18.35 -16.50
CA ALA A 190 28.12 17.97 -17.91
C ALA A 190 27.38 16.67 -18.31
N GLY A 191 26.19 16.44 -17.75
CA GLY A 191 25.39 15.23 -18.01
C GLY A 191 25.74 14.01 -17.16
N VAL A 192 26.84 14.05 -16.39
CA VAL A 192 27.24 12.99 -15.46
C VAL A 192 26.54 13.19 -14.11
N LYS A 193 25.82 12.16 -13.65
CA LYS A 193 25.12 12.14 -12.37
C LYS A 193 26.08 11.74 -11.24
N ILE A 194 26.26 12.62 -10.26
CA ILE A 194 27.10 12.39 -9.07
C ILE A 194 26.19 11.98 -7.92
N TYR A 195 26.47 10.84 -7.29
CA TYR A 195 25.65 10.27 -6.22
C TYR A 195 26.33 10.41 -4.85
N LYS A 196 25.51 10.54 -3.80
CA LYS A 196 26.01 10.54 -2.42
C LYS A 196 26.52 9.13 -2.08
N PRO A 197 27.70 8.98 -1.45
CA PRO A 197 28.14 7.67 -0.95
C PRO A 197 27.15 7.13 0.08
N MET A 198 26.80 5.85 -0.07
CA MET A 198 26.01 5.13 0.91
C MET A 198 26.92 4.38 1.87
N ARG A 199 26.60 4.39 3.17
CA ARG A 199 27.37 3.64 4.16
C ARG A 199 26.87 2.20 4.27
N TRP A 200 27.80 1.27 4.38
CA TRP A 200 27.55 -0.09 4.81
C TRP A 200 28.33 -0.38 6.10
N SER A 201 27.76 -1.20 6.96
CA SER A 201 28.39 -1.69 8.19
C SER A 201 28.36 -3.21 8.25
N SER A 202 29.37 -3.77 8.90
CA SER A 202 29.56 -5.17 9.25
C SER A 202 29.55 -5.28 10.77
N TYR A 203 28.92 -6.30 11.33
CA TYR A 203 28.69 -6.42 12.78
C TYR A 203 29.61 -7.43 13.50
N TYR A 204 30.78 -7.70 12.95
CA TYR A 204 31.78 -8.60 13.55
C TYR A 204 32.99 -7.88 14.11
#